data_AF-Q5UEB4-F1
#
_entry.id   AF-Q5UEB4-F1
#
_cell.length_a   1.000
_cell.length_b   1.000
_cell.length_c   1.000
_cell.angle_alpha   90.00
_cell.angle_beta   90.00
_cell.angle_gamma   90.00
#
_symmetry.space_group_name_H-M   'P 1'
#
loop_
_entity.id
_entity.type
_entity.pdbx_description
1 polymer ?
#
loop_
_entity_poly.entity_id
_entity_poly.type
_entity_poly.pdbx_seq_one_letter_code
_entity_poly.pdbx_strand_id
1 'polypeptide(L)'
;ARQLKTLNPTWLPDKLFEEARRINIAQYQHIVFEEWLPAFLGRNFMIERQLLYQPGVATNDYSQTIHPAVINSHTTAAFRF
;
A
#
# COMPACT_ATOMS: atom_id res chain seq x y z
N ALA A 1 10.65 -12.74 -7.02
CA ALA A 1 10.35 -13.98 -7.78
C ALA A 1 11.37 -15.11 -7.54
N ARG A 2 12.67 -14.95 -7.83
CA ARG A 2 13.66 -16.05 -7.67
C ARG A 2 13.67 -16.71 -6.28
N GLN A 3 13.72 -15.91 -5.22
CA GLN A 3 13.65 -16.41 -3.84
C GLN A 3 12.33 -17.15 -3.55
N LEU A 4 11.19 -16.63 -4.03
CA LEU A 4 9.89 -17.30 -3.87
C LEU A 4 9.85 -18.66 -4.58
N LYS A 5 10.53 -18.81 -5.72
CA LYS A 5 10.62 -20.10 -6.44
C LYS A 5 11.50 -21.10 -5.70
N THR A 6 12.59 -20.63 -5.09
CA THR A 6 13.42 -21.47 -4.22
C THR A 6 12.64 -21.96 -2.99
N LEU A 7 11.86 -21.07 -2.36
CA LEU A 7 11.03 -21.42 -1.20
C LEU A 7 9.80 -22.26 -1.57
N ASN A 8 9.25 -22.06 -2.77
CA ASN A 8 8.07 -22.76 -3.27
C ASN A 8 8.35 -23.40 -4.64
N PRO A 9 9.09 -24.53 -4.68
CA PRO A 9 9.50 -25.15 -5.94
C PRO A 9 8.34 -25.57 -6.83
N THR A 10 7.18 -25.89 -6.26
CA THR A 10 5.99 -26.35 -6.98
C THR A 10 5.18 -25.24 -7.64
N TRP A 11 5.45 -23.96 -7.33
CA TRP A 11 4.69 -22.86 -7.91
C TRP A 11 4.97 -22.71 -9.40
N LEU A 12 3.88 -22.63 -10.17
CA LEU A 12 3.89 -22.31 -11.59
C LEU A 12 4.27 -20.84 -11.81
N PRO A 13 4.75 -20.47 -13.02
CA PRO A 13 5.17 -19.10 -13.33
C PRO A 13 4.14 -18.02 -13.00
N ASP A 14 2.86 -18.26 -13.31
CA ASP A 14 1.79 -17.27 -13.07
C ASP A 14 1.61 -16.99 -11.58
N LYS A 15 1.57 -18.04 -10.76
CA LYS A 15 1.50 -17.90 -9.30
C LYS A 15 2.72 -17.17 -8.75
N LEU A 16 3.90 -17.49 -9.27
CA LEU A 16 5.14 -16.81 -8.87
C LEU A 16 5.11 -15.31 -9.20
N PHE A 17 4.55 -14.95 -10.35
CA PHE A 17 4.38 -13.58 -10.77
C PHE A 17 3.39 -12.84 -9.87
N GLU A 18 2.18 -13.38 -9.66
CA GLU A 18 1.16 -12.72 -8.84
C GLU A 18 1.59 -12.57 -7.38
N GLU A 19 2.26 -13.57 -6.79
CA GLU A 19 2.77 -13.46 -5.41
C GLU A 19 3.93 -12.46 -5.30
N ALA A 20 4.83 -12.42 -6.28
CA ALA A 20 5.88 -11.41 -6.32
C ALA A 20 5.27 -10.00 -6.48
N ARG A 21 4.27 -9.84 -7.35
CA ARG A 21 3.54 -8.59 -7.56
C ARG A 21 2.82 -8.16 -6.29
N ARG A 22 2.14 -9.08 -5.59
CA ARG A 22 1.45 -8.82 -4.33
C ARG A 22 2.40 -8.28 -3.26
N ILE A 23 3.58 -8.89 -3.10
CA ILE A 23 4.61 -8.42 -2.16
C ILE A 23 5.09 -7.03 -2.53
N ASN A 24 5.39 -6.78 -3.82
CA ASN A 24 5.83 -5.46 -4.27
C ASN A 24 4.77 -4.37 -4.02
N ILE A 25 3.49 -4.67 -4.25
CA ILE A 25 2.38 -3.75 -3.95
C ILE A 25 2.35 -3.44 -2.44
N ALA A 26 2.47 -4.46 -1.58
CA ALA A 26 2.48 -4.27 -0.14
C ALA A 26 3.68 -3.42 0.33
N GLN A 27 4.87 -3.65 -0.24
CA GLN A 27 6.07 -2.83 0.03
C GLN A 27 5.87 -1.38 -0.42
N TYR A 28 5.33 -1.17 -1.61
CA TYR A 28 5.03 0.16 -2.12
C TYR A 28 4.02 0.90 -1.23
N GLN A 29 2.93 0.23 -0.83
CA GLN A 29 1.94 0.79 0.09
C GLN A 29 2.57 1.12 1.45
N HIS A 30 3.43 0.26 1.99
CA HIS A 30 4.13 0.53 3.24
C HIS A 30 4.99 1.81 3.14
N ILE A 31 5.82 1.92 2.09
CA ILE A 31 6.63 3.12 1.87
C ILE A 31 5.75 4.36 1.73
N VAL A 32 4.67 4.29 0.96
CA VAL A 32 3.77 5.43 0.74
C VAL A 32 3.09 5.88 2.05
N PHE A 33 2.52 4.95 2.82
CA PHE A 33 1.72 5.30 4.00
C PHE A 33 2.55 5.52 5.27
N GLU A 34 3.64 4.77 5.49
CA GLU A 34 4.44 4.86 6.72
C GLU A 34 5.63 5.81 6.63
N GLU A 35 6.10 6.12 5.40
CA GLU A 35 7.28 6.96 5.19
C GLU A 35 6.96 8.25 4.44
N TRP A 36 6.43 8.15 3.21
CA TRP A 36 6.29 9.31 2.33
C TRP A 36 5.13 10.24 2.71
N LEU A 37 3.91 9.73 2.86
CA LEU A 37 2.74 10.53 3.26
C LEU A 37 2.92 11.17 4.65
N PRO A 38 3.48 10.50 5.69
CA PRO A 38 3.68 11.13 6.99
C PRO A 38 4.71 12.25 6.95
N ALA A 39 5.73 12.12 6.09
CA ALA A 39 6.70 13.20 5.85
C ALA A 39 6.06 14.39 5.12
N PHE A 40 5.10 14.14 4.22
CA PHE A 40 4.44 15.17 3.42
C PHE A 40 3.26 15.86 4.13
N LEU A 41 2.38 15.09 4.78
CA LEU A 41 1.14 15.55 5.44
C LEU A 41 1.26 15.73 6.95
N GLY A 42 2.31 15.15 7.57
CA GLY A 42 2.48 15.11 9.01
C GLY A 42 1.86 13.87 9.67
N ARG A 43 2.62 13.22 10.56
CA ARG A 43 2.21 11.97 11.23
C ARG A 43 0.95 12.11 12.09
N ASN A 44 0.81 13.22 12.83
CA ASN A 44 -0.37 13.44 13.70
C ASN A 44 -1.66 13.49 12.87
N PHE A 45 -1.66 14.24 11.77
CA PHE A 45 -2.79 14.33 10.86
C PHE A 45 -3.20 12.97 10.31
N MET A 46 -2.22 12.14 9.92
CA MET A 46 -2.51 10.80 9.41
C MET A 46 -3.10 9.86 10.47
N ILE A 47 -2.63 9.93 11.72
CA ILE A 47 -3.20 9.16 12.83
C ILE A 47 -4.64 9.62 13.11
N GLU A 48 -4.89 10.93 13.20
CA GLU A 48 -6.22 11.51 13.42
C GLU A 48 -7.21 11.13 12.32
N ARG A 49 -6.73 11.02 11.08
CA ARG A 49 -7.52 10.60 9.90
C ARG A 49 -7.61 9.08 9.73
N GLN A 50 -7.09 8.30 10.68
CA GLN A 50 -7.08 6.84 10.62
C GLN A 50 -6.40 6.28 9.36
N LEU A 51 -5.36 6.97 8.87
CA LEU A 51 -4.52 6.55 7.74
C LEU A 51 -3.21 5.89 8.19
N LEU A 52 -2.87 6.03 9.47
CA LEU A 52 -1.76 5.38 10.14
C LEU A 52 -2.24 4.73 11.42
N TYR A 53 -1.71 3.54 11.69
CA TYR A 53 -2.05 2.76 12.87
C TYR A 53 -0.82 2.55 13.74
N GLN A 54 -1.03 2.12 14.98
CA GLN A 54 0.09 1.83 15.87
C GLN A 54 0.87 0.62 15.36
N PRO A 55 2.22 0.66 15.37
CA PRO A 55 3.05 -0.46 14.93
C PRO A 55 2.71 -1.74 15.70
N GLY A 56 2.72 -2.88 14.99
CA GLY A 56 2.52 -4.20 15.59
C GLY A 56 1.07 -4.64 15.78
N VAL A 57 0.09 -3.79 15.44
CA VAL A 57 -1.33 -4.17 15.43
C VAL A 57 -1.74 -4.49 13.99
N ALA A 58 -2.24 -5.69 13.75
CA ALA A 58 -2.85 -6.03 12.47
C ALA A 58 -4.12 -5.18 12.30
N THR A 59 -4.15 -4.36 11.25
CA THR A 59 -5.28 -3.48 10.96
C THR A 59 -6.04 -3.98 9.75
N ASN A 60 -7.36 -3.93 9.83
CA ASN A 60 -8.25 -4.16 8.70
C ASN A 60 -9.14 -2.93 8.53
N ASP A 61 -8.68 -2.02 7.69
CA ASP A 61 -9.30 -0.75 7.35
C ASP A 61 -10.16 -0.83 6.08
N TYR A 62 -10.36 -2.05 5.57
CA TYR A 62 -11.18 -2.28 4.39
C TYR A 62 -12.65 -1.96 4.66
N SER A 63 -13.23 -1.17 3.76
CA SER A 63 -14.67 -0.92 3.73
C SER A 63 -15.20 -0.97 2.30
N GLN A 64 -16.25 -1.77 2.09
CA GLN A 64 -16.92 -1.92 0.79
C GLN A 64 -17.69 -0.66 0.36
N THR A 65 -17.96 0.26 1.28
CA THR A 65 -18.71 1.49 1.00
C THR A 65 -17.85 2.64 0.51
N ILE A 66 -16.51 2.48 0.52
CA ILE A 66 -15.57 3.51 0.08
C ILE A 66 -15.40 3.45 -1.43
N HIS A 67 -15.50 4.60 -2.09
CA HIS A 67 -15.27 4.73 -3.52
C HIS A 67 -13.76 4.91 -3.81
N PRO A 68 -13.10 3.99 -4.52
CA PRO A 68 -11.64 4.00 -4.66
C PRO A 68 -11.13 4.85 -5.84
N ALA A 69 -12.00 5.48 -6.63
CA ALA A 69 -11.54 6.23 -7.80
C ALA A 69 -10.82 7.53 -7.41
N VAL A 70 -9.83 7.89 -8.23
CA VAL A 70 -9.11 9.16 -8.09
C VAL A 70 -10.03 10.33 -8.45
N ILE A 71 -10.13 11.31 -7.56
CA ILE A 71 -10.90 12.54 -7.82
C ILE A 71 -10.16 13.46 -8.81
N ASN A 72 -10.90 14.14 -9.69
CA ASN A 72 -10.33 14.95 -10.76
C ASN A 72 -9.35 16.04 -10.26
N SER A 73 -9.69 16.71 -9.15
CA SER A 73 -8.84 17.74 -8.56
C SER A 73 -7.46 17.23 -8.15
N HIS A 74 -7.35 15.95 -7.74
CA HIS A 74 -6.08 15.31 -7.42
C HIS A 74 -5.19 15.17 -8.67
N THR A 75 -5.75 14.69 -9.78
CA THR A 75 -5.02 14.44 -11.04
C THR A 75 -4.62 15.73 -11.77
N THR A 76 -5.46 16.76 -11.72
CA THR A 76 -5.29 17.95 -12.56
C THR A 76 -4.55 19.10 -11.88
N ALA A 77 -4.63 19.22 -10.55
CA ALA A 77 -4.06 20.35 -9.84
C ALA A 77 -3.31 19.95 -8.57
N ALA A 78 -3.97 19.24 -7.66
CA ALA A 78 -3.50 19.15 -6.28
C ALA A 78 -2.24 18.32 -6.08
N PHE A 79 -1.94 17.34 -6.96
CA PHE A 79 -0.77 16.44 -6.84
C PHE A 79 0.34 16.76 -7.86
N ARG A 80 0.47 18.02 -8.29
CA ARG A 80 1.47 18.50 -9.27
C ARG A 80 2.53 19.43 -8.67
N PHE A 81 2.76 19.31 -7.37
CA PHE A 81 3.74 20.09 -6.62
C PHE A 81 5.19 19.64 -6.87
#